data_AF-A0A7K2NXP8-F1
#
_entry.id   AF-A0A7K2NXP8-F1
#
_cell.length_a   1.000
_cell.length_b   1.000
_cell.length_c   1.000
_cell.angle_alpha   90.00
_cell.angle_beta   90.00
_cell.angle_gamma   90.00
#
_symmetry.space_group_name_H-M   'P 1'
#
loop_
_entity.id
_entity.type
_entity.pdbx_description
1 polymer ?
#
loop_
_entity_poly.entity_id
_entity_poly.type
_entity_poly.pdbx_seq_one_letter_code
_entity_poly.pdbx_strand_id
1 'polypeptide(L)'
;MSRARGAVGATGVTAYVEGPGVPEVSGPGGSGHRPGSEPDTAAASRGVPLCDRVEGLLLGLAAGDAAGWPAARHRAARMPEWTRRLTRELDTFAEQNATTTLPVPIALNQPPEPLCLGPSDDAEWAAFAAEALLRAGDDSVLGDLSRDRRMRAAIDL
;
A
#
# COMPACT_ATOMS: atom_id res chain seq x y z
N MET A 1 59.44 -1.75 -33.53
CA MET A 1 59.15 -1.77 -32.09
C MET A 1 57.72 -1.29 -31.87
N SER A 2 56.90 -2.18 -31.32
CA SER A 2 55.45 -2.05 -31.15
C SER A 2 55.10 -1.29 -29.87
N ARG A 3 54.12 -0.39 -29.90
CA ARG A 3 53.27 -0.05 -28.74
C ARG A 3 51.88 0.37 -29.19
N ALA A 4 50.95 -0.56 -29.07
CA ALA A 4 49.53 -0.29 -28.89
C ALA A 4 49.25 0.00 -27.40
N ARG A 5 48.46 1.03 -27.12
CA ARG A 5 47.76 1.30 -25.84
C ARG A 5 46.56 2.19 -26.20
N GLY A 6 45.34 1.99 -25.74
CA GLY A 6 44.75 0.99 -24.86
C GLY A 6 43.26 1.34 -24.76
N ALA A 7 42.40 0.32 -24.83
CA ALA A 7 40.96 0.46 -24.68
C ALA A 7 40.61 0.88 -23.25
N VAL A 8 39.70 1.84 -23.12
CA VAL A 8 39.09 2.22 -21.84
C VAL A 8 37.88 1.31 -21.62
N GLY A 9 38.06 0.32 -20.74
CA GLY A 9 36.99 -0.43 -20.13
C GLY A 9 37.10 -0.29 -18.62
N ALA A 10 36.09 0.30 -17.99
CA ALA A 10 35.94 0.28 -16.54
C ALA A 10 34.44 0.30 -16.22
N THR A 11 33.82 -0.88 -16.30
CA THR A 11 32.57 -1.18 -15.60
C THR A 11 32.87 -1.20 -14.11
N GLY A 12 32.33 -0.22 -13.38
CA GLY A 12 32.42 -0.15 -11.93
C GLY A 12 31.63 -1.29 -11.29
N VAL A 13 32.33 -2.32 -10.83
CA VAL A 13 31.81 -3.34 -9.93
C VAL A 13 31.88 -2.77 -8.52
N THR A 14 30.72 -2.55 -7.89
CA THR A 14 30.64 -2.30 -6.45
C THR A 14 30.98 -3.60 -5.73
N ALA A 15 32.12 -3.60 -5.03
CA ALA A 15 32.58 -4.74 -4.25
C ALA A 15 31.66 -4.97 -3.04
N TYR A 16 31.20 -6.21 -2.87
CA TYR A 16 30.57 -6.71 -1.65
C TYR A 16 31.62 -6.78 -0.54
N VAL A 17 31.25 -6.39 0.69
CA VAL A 17 32.01 -6.71 1.91
C VAL A 17 31.35 -7.93 2.55
N GLU A 18 32.05 -9.05 2.54
CA GLU A 18 31.68 -10.25 3.30
C GLU A 18 31.74 -9.94 4.81
N GLY A 19 30.61 -10.10 5.51
CA GLY A 19 30.58 -10.03 6.97
C GLY A 19 31.19 -11.28 7.60
N PRO A 20 31.79 -11.19 8.81
CA PRO A 20 32.40 -12.34 9.45
C PRO A 20 31.33 -13.38 9.83
N GLY A 21 31.63 -14.65 9.53
CA GLY A 21 30.76 -15.79 9.79
C GLY A 21 30.34 -15.89 11.26
N VAL A 22 29.03 -15.93 11.49
CA VAL A 22 28.43 -16.06 12.81
C VAL A 22 28.45 -17.54 13.22
N PRO A 23 28.96 -17.92 14.40
CA PRO A 23 28.93 -19.32 14.82
C PRO A 23 27.50 -19.77 15.16
N GLU A 24 27.20 -21.01 14.78
CA GLU A 24 25.93 -21.69 14.98
C GLU A 24 25.72 -21.96 16.48
N VAL A 25 24.79 -21.22 17.11
CA VAL A 25 24.40 -21.44 18.51
C VAL A 25 23.17 -22.35 18.53
N SER A 26 23.32 -23.55 19.10
CA SER A 26 22.23 -24.47 19.40
C SER A 26 21.23 -23.82 20.37
N GLY A 27 19.98 -23.67 19.94
CA GLY A 27 18.93 -23.01 20.72
C GLY A 27 18.36 -23.88 21.85
N PRO A 28 17.87 -23.28 22.95
CA PRO A 28 17.03 -23.99 23.90
C PRO A 28 15.60 -24.05 23.35
N GLY A 29 14.97 -25.24 23.47
CA GLY A 29 13.60 -25.49 23.03
C GLY A 29 12.60 -24.56 23.71
N GLY A 30 12.03 -23.65 22.92
CA GLY A 30 10.91 -22.82 23.33
C GLY A 30 9.64 -23.66 23.41
N SER A 31 9.09 -23.83 24.61
CA SER A 31 7.73 -24.31 24.82
C SER A 31 6.77 -23.39 24.05
N GLY A 32 6.07 -23.94 23.05
CA GLY A 32 5.12 -23.20 22.24
C GLY A 32 4.02 -22.58 23.09
N HIS A 33 4.13 -21.28 23.35
CA HIS A 33 3.00 -20.48 23.79
C HIS A 33 2.06 -20.40 22.60
N ARG A 34 0.98 -21.17 22.64
CA ARG A 34 -0.13 -21.07 21.69
C ARG A 34 -0.60 -19.61 21.75
N PRO A 35 -0.61 -18.84 20.65
CA PRO A 35 -1.21 -17.52 20.68
C PRO A 35 -2.64 -17.68 21.19
N GLY A 36 -2.98 -16.93 22.23
CA GLY A 36 -4.33 -16.88 22.76
C GLY A 36 -5.30 -16.66 21.61
N SER A 37 -6.45 -17.34 21.67
CA SER A 37 -7.57 -17.17 20.74
C SER A 37 -7.70 -15.70 20.37
N GLU A 38 -7.51 -15.38 19.09
CA GLU A 38 -7.77 -14.04 18.57
C GLU A 38 -9.14 -13.59 19.07
N PRO A 39 -9.28 -12.34 19.54
CA PRO A 39 -10.57 -11.84 19.97
C PRO A 39 -11.56 -12.04 18.82
N ASP A 40 -12.65 -12.74 19.11
CA ASP A 40 -13.70 -13.04 18.15
C ASP A 40 -14.28 -11.70 17.63
N THR A 41 -13.74 -11.23 16.50
CA THR A 41 -14.09 -9.98 15.84
C THR A 41 -15.57 -9.97 15.45
N ALA A 42 -16.14 -11.15 15.22
CA ALA A 42 -17.56 -11.34 14.99
C ALA A 42 -18.41 -11.12 16.26
N ALA A 43 -17.85 -11.29 17.46
CA ALA A 43 -18.54 -10.95 18.71
C ALA A 43 -18.44 -9.45 19.03
N ALA A 44 -17.29 -8.82 18.75
CA ALA A 44 -17.09 -7.38 18.95
C ALA A 44 -18.04 -6.52 18.10
N SER A 45 -18.44 -7.01 16.92
CA SER A 45 -19.33 -6.30 15.99
C SER A 45 -20.83 -6.39 16.33
N ARG A 46 -21.26 -7.29 17.24
CA ARG A 46 -22.69 -7.48 17.58
C ARG A 46 -23.29 -6.35 18.43
N GLY A 47 -22.48 -5.49 19.02
CA GLY A 47 -22.91 -4.35 19.84
C GLY A 47 -22.83 -2.98 19.16
N VAL A 48 -22.28 -2.91 17.94
CA VAL A 48 -22.03 -1.64 17.25
C VAL A 48 -23.25 -1.24 16.41
N PRO A 49 -23.77 -0.01 16.55
CA PRO A 49 -24.84 0.52 15.70
C PRO A 49 -24.55 0.33 14.20
N LEU A 50 -25.59 0.17 13.38
CA LEU A 50 -25.42 0.00 11.93
C LEU A 50 -24.69 1.18 11.28
N CYS A 51 -24.97 2.42 11.71
CA CYS A 51 -24.30 3.61 11.21
C CYS A 51 -22.78 3.54 11.44
N ASP A 52 -22.36 3.27 12.67
CA ASP A 52 -20.95 3.14 13.05
C ASP A 52 -20.26 1.98 12.31
N ARG A 53 -20.99 0.89 11.99
CA ARG A 53 -20.47 -0.21 11.17
C ARG A 53 -20.28 0.19 9.70
N VAL A 54 -21.21 0.94 9.13
CA VAL A 54 -21.09 1.46 7.76
C VAL A 54 -19.96 2.48 7.67
N GLU A 55 -19.82 3.34 8.67
CA GLU A 55 -18.70 4.28 8.77
C GLU A 55 -17.37 3.53 8.87
N GLY A 56 -17.27 2.54 9.78
CA GLY A 56 -16.09 1.69 9.90
C GLY A 56 -15.76 0.91 8.63
N LEU A 57 -16.78 0.46 7.89
CA LEU A 57 -16.62 -0.18 6.58
C LEU A 57 -15.97 0.79 5.57
N LEU A 58 -16.50 2.01 5.46
CA LEU A 58 -16.00 3.01 4.50
C LEU A 58 -14.59 3.48 4.87
N LEU A 59 -14.31 3.69 6.16
CA LEU A 59 -12.96 4.01 6.65
C LEU A 59 -11.98 2.86 6.41
N GLY A 60 -12.41 1.62 6.63
CA GLY A 60 -11.62 0.43 6.36
C GLY A 60 -11.30 0.27 4.88
N LEU A 61 -12.28 0.50 4.01
CA LEU A 61 -12.10 0.50 2.55
C LEU A 61 -11.08 1.58 2.14
N ALA A 62 -11.23 2.81 2.62
CA ALA A 62 -10.32 3.90 2.28
C ALA A 62 -8.89 3.65 2.80
N ALA A 63 -8.75 3.05 3.99
CA ALA A 63 -7.46 2.67 4.54
C ALA A 63 -6.80 1.53 3.74
N GLY A 64 -7.59 0.52 3.34
CA GLY A 64 -7.13 -0.60 2.52
C GLY A 64 -6.70 -0.15 1.12
N ASP A 65 -7.48 0.71 0.49
CA ASP A 65 -7.13 1.37 -0.77
C ASP A 65 -5.83 2.17 -0.64
N ALA A 66 -5.73 3.02 0.39
CA ALA A 66 -4.55 3.85 0.63
C ALA A 66 -3.26 3.04 0.82
N ALA A 67 -3.34 1.90 1.51
CA ALA A 67 -2.23 0.99 1.76
C ALA A 67 -1.97 0.02 0.59
N GLY A 68 -2.87 -0.05 -0.38
CA GLY A 68 -2.79 -0.95 -1.52
C GLY A 68 -1.60 -0.64 -2.44
N TRP A 69 -1.11 -1.70 -3.10
CA TRP A 69 -0.04 -1.56 -4.09
C TRP A 69 -0.37 -0.58 -5.24
N PRO A 70 -1.60 -0.54 -5.79
CA PRO A 70 -1.96 0.45 -6.81
C PRO A 70 -1.78 1.90 -6.34
N ALA A 71 -2.29 2.25 -5.15
CA ALA A 71 -2.16 3.58 -4.57
C ALA A 71 -0.70 3.95 -4.32
N ALA A 72 0.09 3.02 -3.77
CA ALA A 72 1.52 3.18 -3.57
C ALA A 72 2.26 3.43 -4.90
N ARG A 73 1.90 2.70 -5.97
CA ARG A 73 2.49 2.85 -7.31
C ARG A 73 2.15 4.20 -7.94
N HIS A 74 0.91 4.67 -7.82
CA HIS A 74 0.51 5.99 -8.29
C HIS A 74 1.27 7.11 -7.57
N ARG A 75 1.44 6.97 -6.25
CA ARG A 75 2.22 7.91 -5.43
C ARG A 75 3.70 7.90 -5.77
N ALA A 76 4.29 6.73 -5.97
CA ALA A 76 5.68 6.59 -6.37
C ALA A 76 5.99 7.31 -7.69
N ALA A 77 5.01 7.52 -8.58
CA ALA A 77 5.20 8.32 -9.79
C ALA A 77 5.61 9.77 -9.51
N ARG A 78 5.28 10.31 -8.33
CA ARG A 78 5.67 11.66 -7.89
C ARG A 78 7.12 11.73 -7.37
N MET A 79 7.76 10.58 -7.15
CA MET A 79 9.18 10.54 -6.76
C MET A 79 10.11 10.84 -7.94
N PRO A 80 11.33 11.33 -7.67
CA PRO A 80 12.37 11.45 -8.69
C PRO A 80 12.61 10.12 -9.41
N GLU A 81 12.95 10.20 -10.70
CA GLU A 81 13.15 9.02 -11.55
C GLU A 81 14.14 8.01 -10.95
N TRP A 82 15.26 8.51 -10.42
CA TRP A 82 16.30 7.67 -9.82
C TRP A 82 15.76 6.86 -8.62
N THR A 83 14.87 7.42 -7.80
CA THR A 83 14.27 6.72 -6.65
C THR A 83 13.32 5.63 -7.11
N ARG A 84 12.54 5.90 -8.17
CA ARG A 84 11.67 4.89 -8.81
C ARG A 84 12.47 3.74 -9.42
N ARG A 85 13.61 4.06 -10.04
CA ARG A 85 14.52 3.07 -10.60
C ARG A 85 15.13 2.19 -9.51
N LEU A 86 15.68 2.80 -8.44
CA LEU A 86 16.27 2.05 -7.32
C LEU A 86 15.26 1.11 -6.67
N THR A 87 14.01 1.55 -6.49
CA THR A 87 12.94 0.70 -5.93
C THR A 87 12.71 -0.54 -6.79
N ARG A 88 12.64 -0.40 -8.12
CA ARG A 88 12.47 -1.55 -9.04
C ARG A 88 13.66 -2.51 -9.04
N GLU A 89 14.88 -1.96 -8.95
CA GLU A 89 16.10 -2.77 -8.83
C GLU A 89 16.11 -3.57 -7.53
N LEU A 90 15.65 -2.97 -6.41
CA LEU A 90 15.51 -3.65 -5.12
C LEU A 90 14.39 -4.70 -5.12
N ASP A 91 13.24 -4.42 -5.72
CA ASP A 91 12.17 -5.40 -5.89
C ASP A 91 12.67 -6.61 -6.70
N THR A 92 13.35 -6.36 -7.82
CA THR A 92 13.95 -7.42 -8.65
C THR A 92 14.98 -8.24 -7.87
N PHE A 93 15.82 -7.58 -7.08
CA PHE A 93 16.79 -8.24 -6.22
C PHE A 93 16.09 -9.14 -5.18
N ALA A 94 15.04 -8.64 -4.52
CA ALA A 94 14.29 -9.41 -3.53
C ALA A 94 13.65 -10.66 -4.16
N GLU A 95 13.06 -10.53 -5.34
CA GLU A 95 12.49 -11.66 -6.10
C GLU A 95 13.54 -12.70 -6.46
N GLN A 96 14.68 -12.27 -7.04
CA GLN A 96 15.74 -13.17 -7.48
C GLN A 96 16.41 -13.94 -6.33
N ASN A 97 16.42 -13.35 -5.13
CA ASN A 97 17.07 -13.91 -3.95
C ASN A 97 16.06 -14.49 -2.94
N ALA A 98 14.78 -14.61 -3.29
CA ALA A 98 13.70 -15.05 -2.41
C ALA A 98 13.70 -14.34 -1.05
N THR A 99 14.03 -13.04 -1.04
CA THR A 99 14.13 -12.23 0.17
C THR A 99 12.77 -11.65 0.50
N THR A 100 12.22 -12.00 1.67
CA THR A 100 10.94 -11.47 2.18
C THR A 100 11.13 -10.22 3.04
N THR A 101 12.37 -9.94 3.48
CA THR A 101 12.72 -8.69 4.13
C THR A 101 12.67 -7.57 3.11
N LEU A 102 11.85 -6.54 3.37
CA LEU A 102 11.79 -5.33 2.55
C LEU A 102 13.20 -4.74 2.41
N PRO A 103 13.79 -4.68 1.21
CA PRO A 103 15.02 -3.93 1.00
C PRO A 103 14.66 -2.47 1.22
N VAL A 104 15.10 -1.89 2.34
CA VAL A 104 14.82 -0.48 2.64
C VAL A 104 15.55 0.35 1.58
N PRO A 105 14.83 1.03 0.67
CA PRO A 105 15.50 1.87 -0.30
C PRO A 105 16.26 2.95 0.44
N ILE A 106 17.50 3.20 0.05
CA ILE A 106 18.20 4.42 0.46
C ILE A 106 17.49 5.58 -0.24
N ALA A 107 16.38 6.02 0.36
CA ALA A 107 15.76 7.31 0.16
C ALA A 107 16.16 8.27 1.30
N LEU A 108 17.25 7.95 2.03
CA LEU A 108 17.87 8.84 3.00
C LEU A 108 18.09 10.20 2.31
N ASN A 109 17.37 11.22 2.78
CA ASN A 109 17.30 12.60 2.27
C ASN A 109 16.27 12.90 1.17
N GLN A 110 15.32 12.02 0.86
CA GLN A 110 14.18 12.38 0.01
C GLN A 110 12.95 12.78 0.82
N PRO A 111 12.18 13.78 0.35
CA PRO A 111 10.90 14.13 0.95
C PRO A 111 9.96 12.91 0.95
N PRO A 112 9.43 12.46 2.11
CA PRO A 112 8.51 11.34 2.18
C PRO A 112 7.07 11.72 1.80
N GLU A 113 6.75 13.01 1.70
CA GLU A 113 5.43 13.55 1.42
C GLU A 113 4.73 12.89 0.22
N PRO A 114 5.42 12.59 -0.91
CA PRO A 114 4.79 11.91 -2.03
C PRO A 114 4.30 10.50 -1.73
N LEU A 115 4.90 9.82 -0.74
CA LEU A 115 4.61 8.45 -0.33
C LEU A 115 3.66 8.37 0.88
N CYS A 116 3.26 9.50 1.45
CA CYS A 116 2.25 9.53 2.50
C CYS A 116 0.98 8.83 2.02
N LEU A 117 0.47 7.92 2.87
CA LEU A 117 -0.78 7.22 2.61
C LEU A 117 -1.90 8.23 2.39
N GLY A 118 -2.79 7.89 1.48
CA GLY A 118 -4.00 8.66 1.25
C GLY A 118 -4.98 7.86 0.41
N PRO A 119 -6.25 8.29 0.36
CA PRO A 119 -7.24 7.70 -0.53
C PRO A 119 -6.78 7.79 -2.00
N SER A 120 -7.21 6.82 -2.79
CA SER A 120 -7.07 6.74 -4.24
C SER A 120 -8.45 6.73 -4.91
N ASP A 121 -8.53 6.41 -6.20
CA ASP A 121 -9.76 6.40 -6.97
C ASP A 121 -10.81 5.45 -6.39
N ASP A 122 -10.42 4.32 -5.79
CA ASP A 122 -11.37 3.41 -5.14
C ASP A 122 -12.09 4.06 -3.95
N ALA A 123 -11.35 4.81 -3.11
CA ALA A 123 -11.95 5.57 -2.01
C ALA A 123 -12.81 6.75 -2.50
N GLU A 124 -12.39 7.43 -3.58
CA GLU A 124 -13.18 8.49 -4.22
C GLU A 124 -14.52 7.95 -4.75
N TRP A 125 -14.50 6.80 -5.44
CA TRP A 125 -15.70 6.14 -5.93
C TRP A 125 -16.62 5.65 -4.80
N ALA A 126 -16.07 5.13 -3.71
CA ALA A 126 -16.85 4.72 -2.55
C ALA A 126 -17.55 5.93 -1.89
N ALA A 127 -16.82 7.04 -1.71
CA ALA A 127 -17.38 8.28 -1.17
C ALA A 127 -18.48 8.84 -2.08
N PHE A 128 -18.22 8.94 -3.38
CA PHE A 128 -19.19 9.39 -4.38
C PHE A 128 -20.45 8.53 -4.37
N ALA A 129 -20.30 7.20 -4.35
CA ALA A 129 -21.44 6.29 -4.33
C ALA A 129 -22.27 6.44 -3.04
N ALA A 130 -21.62 6.54 -1.87
CA ALA A 130 -22.31 6.76 -0.61
C ALA A 130 -23.08 8.09 -0.61
N GLU A 131 -22.46 9.15 -1.15
CA GLU A 131 -23.05 10.46 -1.27
C GLU A 131 -24.28 10.48 -2.20
N ALA A 132 -24.19 9.81 -3.36
CA ALA A 132 -25.30 9.66 -4.28
C ALA A 132 -26.46 8.86 -3.67
N LEU A 133 -26.15 7.80 -2.89
CA LEU A 133 -27.16 7.02 -2.17
C LEU A 133 -27.90 7.85 -1.12
N LEU A 134 -27.17 8.64 -0.33
CA LEU A 134 -27.76 9.53 0.67
C LEU A 134 -28.69 10.56 0.02
N ARG A 135 -28.27 11.18 -1.10
CA ARG A 135 -29.11 12.11 -1.86
C ARG A 135 -30.34 11.46 -2.46
N ALA A 136 -30.21 10.26 -3.04
CA ALA A 136 -31.35 9.55 -3.62
C ALA A 136 -32.39 9.13 -2.56
N GLY A 137 -31.96 8.95 -1.30
CA GLY A 137 -32.82 8.67 -0.15
C GLY A 137 -33.42 9.94 0.49
N ASP A 138 -32.97 11.13 0.12
CA ASP A 138 -33.49 12.39 0.62
C ASP A 138 -34.77 12.78 -0.13
N ASP A 139 -35.92 12.47 0.48
CA ASP A 139 -37.24 12.80 -0.03
C ASP A 139 -37.49 14.33 -0.11
N SER A 140 -36.68 15.17 0.55
CA SER A 140 -36.81 16.62 0.47
C SER A 140 -36.20 17.22 -0.81
N VAL A 141 -35.27 16.51 -1.44
CA VAL A 141 -34.54 16.99 -2.64
C VAL A 141 -35.07 16.32 -3.92
N LEU A 142 -35.40 15.02 -3.87
CA LEU A 142 -35.79 14.22 -5.05
C LEU A 142 -37.11 13.45 -4.84
N GLY A 143 -37.95 13.87 -3.88
CA GLY A 143 -39.17 13.15 -3.49
C GLY A 143 -40.25 13.07 -4.57
N ASP A 144 -40.23 13.96 -5.57
CA ASP A 144 -41.14 13.98 -6.72
C ASP A 144 -40.82 12.89 -7.77
N LEU A 145 -39.61 12.34 -7.71
CA LEU A 145 -39.16 11.28 -8.62
C LEU A 145 -39.46 9.89 -8.07
N SER A 146 -39.73 8.94 -8.99
CA SER A 146 -39.75 7.52 -8.65
C SER A 146 -38.35 7.05 -8.22
N ARG A 147 -38.29 6.00 -7.39
CA ARG A 147 -37.03 5.47 -6.82
C ARG A 147 -35.93 5.27 -7.87
N ASP A 148 -36.25 4.70 -9.03
CA ASP A 148 -35.27 4.44 -10.11
C ASP A 148 -34.79 5.72 -10.81
N ARG A 149 -35.56 6.82 -10.74
CA ARG A 149 -35.19 8.12 -11.29
C ARG A 149 -34.37 8.94 -10.30
N ARG A 150 -34.60 8.80 -8.99
CA ARG A 150 -33.81 9.45 -7.94
C ARG A 150 -32.35 9.05 -8.00
N MET A 151 -32.07 7.76 -8.18
CA MET A 151 -30.70 7.25 -8.27
C MET A 151 -29.92 7.90 -9.42
N ARG A 152 -30.53 7.95 -10.61
CA ARG A 152 -29.92 8.59 -11.79
C ARG A 152 -29.72 10.08 -11.58
N ALA A 153 -30.76 10.77 -11.09
CA ALA A 153 -30.66 12.19 -10.78
C ALA A 153 -29.55 12.50 -9.76
N ALA A 154 -29.35 11.65 -8.75
CA ALA A 154 -28.31 11.82 -7.74
C ALA A 154 -26.88 11.60 -8.25
N ILE A 155 -26.69 10.85 -9.35
CA ILE A 155 -25.38 10.64 -9.98
C ILE A 155 -25.02 11.81 -10.90
N ASP A 156 -26.02 12.46 -11.51
CA ASP A 156 -25.83 13.54 -12.50
C ASP A 156 -25.64 14.95 -11.87
N LEU A 157 -25.72 15.07 -10.55
CA LEU A 157 -25.65 16.32 -9.77
C LEU A 157 -24.25 16.56 -9.17
#